data_AF-A0A0A2WI81-F1
#
_entry.id   AF-A0A0A2WI81-F1
#
_cell.length_a   1.000
_cell.length_b   1.000
_cell.length_c   1.000
_cell.angle_alpha   90.00
_cell.angle_beta   90.00
_cell.angle_gamma   90.00
#
_symmetry.space_group_name_H-M   'P 1'
#
loop_
_entity.id
_entity.type
_entity.pdbx_description
1 polymer ?
#
loop_
_entity_poly.entity_id
_entity_poly.type
_entity_poly.pdbx_seq_one_letter_code
_entity_poly.pdbx_strand_id
1 'polypeptide(L)'
;MASASPTSRSLANIRERGYTPWVVEYWNSFSRKRVDLYGIFDIIAVGNGETLAVQTTSGANVSARVKKIADSEYIDAIRKSGWRVEVHGWRKSSRNRWVLRIVDVS
;
A
#
# COMPACT_ATOMS: atom_id res chain seq x y z
N MET A 1 1.28 15.98 -18.30
CA MET A 1 1.88 15.15 -17.22
C MET A 1 0.76 14.42 -16.50
N ALA A 2 0.80 13.08 -16.44
CA ALA A 2 -0.21 12.30 -15.73
C ALA A 2 -0.21 12.69 -14.23
N SER A 3 -1.39 12.84 -13.63
CA SER A 3 -1.49 13.09 -12.19
C SER A 3 -0.86 11.93 -11.41
N ALA A 4 0.10 12.22 -10.52
CA ALA A 4 0.78 11.18 -9.75
C ALA A 4 -0.23 10.28 -9.01
N SER A 5 -0.12 8.97 -9.24
CA SER A 5 -1.01 7.94 -8.69
C SER A 5 -0.83 7.79 -7.18
N PRO A 6 -1.80 7.17 -6.47
CA PRO A 6 -1.63 6.80 -5.06
C PRO A 6 -0.34 6.01 -4.79
N THR A 7 0.05 5.12 -5.71
CA THR A 7 1.30 4.36 -5.64
C THR A 7 2.52 5.28 -5.70
N SER A 8 2.62 6.16 -6.70
CA SER A 8 3.75 7.08 -6.83
C SER A 8 3.91 8.00 -5.62
N ARG A 9 2.79 8.47 -5.04
CA ARG A 9 2.81 9.30 -3.83
C ARG A 9 3.25 8.51 -2.60
N SER A 10 2.80 7.27 -2.47
CA SER A 10 3.22 6.37 -1.39
C SER A 10 4.71 6.08 -1.46
N LEU A 11 5.27 5.82 -2.65
CA LEU A 11 6.71 5.62 -2.82
C LEU A 11 7.53 6.82 -2.34
N ALA A 12 7.07 8.05 -2.59
CA ALA A 12 7.74 9.25 -2.08
C ALA A 12 7.70 9.32 -0.54
N ASN A 13 6.53 9.13 0.06
CA ASN A 13 6.37 9.14 1.52
C ASN A 13 7.16 8.02 2.21
N ILE A 14 7.19 6.82 1.63
CA ILE A 14 7.92 5.66 2.19
C ILE A 14 9.44 5.94 2.19
N ARG A 15 9.97 6.54 1.12
CA ARG A 15 11.38 6.96 1.07
C ARG A 15 11.71 8.04 2.08
N GLU A 16 10.84 9.05 2.23
CA GLU A 16 11.00 10.11 3.24
C GLU A 16 11.03 9.55 4.67
N ARG A 17 10.32 8.45 4.93
CA ARG A 17 10.32 7.72 6.21
C ARG A 17 11.53 6.80 6.42
N GLY A 18 12.50 6.80 5.52
CA GLY A 18 13.74 6.01 5.65
C GLY A 18 13.65 4.56 5.19
N TYR A 19 12.62 4.18 4.44
CA TYR A 19 12.51 2.83 3.86
C TYR A 19 12.95 2.82 2.39
N THR A 20 13.33 1.63 1.93
CA THR A 20 13.62 1.32 0.53
C THR A 20 12.44 0.56 -0.09
N PRO A 21 11.56 1.22 -0.88
CA PRO A 21 10.37 0.58 -1.43
C PRO A 21 10.60 -0.11 -2.78
N TRP A 22 9.80 -1.14 -3.04
CA TRP A 22 9.66 -1.86 -4.30
C TRP A 22 8.18 -2.07 -4.63
N VAL A 23 7.79 -1.76 -5.88
CA VAL A 23 6.41 -2.01 -6.35
C VAL A 23 6.28 -3.48 -6.72
N VAL A 24 5.31 -4.15 -6.11
CA VAL A 24 5.01 -5.57 -6.34
C VAL A 24 3.74 -5.77 -7.17
N GLU A 25 2.94 -4.71 -7.42
CA GLU A 25 1.86 -4.74 -8.40
C GLU A 25 2.41 -4.68 -9.84
N TYR A 26 1.96 -5.60 -10.71
CA TYR A 26 2.25 -5.56 -12.13
C TYR A 26 1.08 -6.07 -12.99
N TRP A 27 1.07 -5.66 -14.26
CA TRP A 27 0.14 -6.20 -15.25
C TRP A 27 0.69 -7.49 -15.86
N ASN A 28 0.00 -8.60 -15.68
CA ASN A 28 0.32 -9.86 -16.33
C ASN A 28 -0.40 -9.91 -17.68
N SER A 29 0.35 -9.84 -18.78
CA SER A 29 -0.20 -9.82 -20.15
C SER A 29 -0.83 -11.14 -20.57
N PHE A 30 -0.33 -12.28 -20.07
CA PHE A 30 -0.84 -13.61 -20.39
C PHE A 30 -2.22 -13.85 -19.78
N SER A 31 -2.38 -13.53 -18.48
CA SER A 31 -3.67 -13.67 -17.79
C SER A 31 -4.59 -12.46 -17.96
N ARG A 32 -4.07 -11.34 -18.51
CA ARG A 32 -4.75 -10.04 -18.64
C ARG A 32 -5.34 -9.55 -17.33
N LYS A 33 -4.58 -9.69 -16.26
CA LYS A 33 -4.96 -9.29 -14.90
C LYS A 33 -3.83 -8.49 -14.26
N ARG A 34 -4.22 -7.54 -13.40
CA ARG A 34 -3.27 -6.98 -12.43
C ARG A 34 -3.06 -8.01 -11.34
N VAL A 35 -1.79 -8.23 -11.00
CA VAL A 35 -1.35 -9.12 -9.94
C VAL A 35 -0.61 -8.26 -8.94
N ASP A 36 -0.94 -8.43 -7.66
CA ASP A 36 -0.30 -7.80 -6.52
C ASP A 36 0.20 -8.90 -5.56
N LEU A 37 1.00 -8.54 -4.55
CA LEU A 37 1.56 -9.53 -3.64
C LEU A 37 0.46 -10.04 -2.69
N TYR A 38 0.28 -11.37 -2.63
CA TYR A 38 -0.73 -12.05 -1.80
C TYR A 38 -2.18 -11.59 -2.04
N GLY A 39 -2.47 -10.94 -3.17
CA GLY A 39 -3.82 -10.40 -3.38
C GLY A 39 -4.10 -9.11 -2.60
N ILE A 40 -3.15 -8.56 -1.82
CA ILE A 40 -3.44 -7.53 -0.80
C ILE A 40 -2.39 -6.42 -0.62
N PHE A 41 -1.25 -6.43 -1.34
CA PHE A 41 -0.23 -5.39 -1.23
C PHE A 41 0.32 -4.93 -2.57
N ASP A 42 0.42 -3.61 -2.74
CA ASP A 42 0.97 -2.98 -3.96
C ASP A 42 2.48 -2.74 -3.85
N ILE A 43 2.99 -2.51 -2.63
CA ILE A 43 4.37 -2.13 -2.34
C ILE A 43 4.88 -2.94 -1.15
N ILE A 44 6.14 -3.37 -1.23
CA ILE A 44 6.93 -3.80 -0.08
C ILE A 44 8.07 -2.82 0.12
N ALA A 45 8.45 -2.56 1.36
CA ALA A 45 9.62 -1.78 1.68
C ALA A 45 10.40 -2.39 2.85
N VAL A 46 11.71 -2.19 2.84
CA VAL A 46 12.61 -2.61 3.92
C VAL A 46 13.32 -1.38 4.47
N GLY A 47 13.45 -1.31 5.80
CA GLY A 47 14.05 -0.16 6.48
C GLY A 47 13.70 -0.17 7.96
N ASN A 48 14.40 0.63 8.75
CA ASN A 48 14.11 0.80 10.18
C ASN A 48 14.05 -0.53 10.99
N GLY A 49 14.74 -1.58 10.53
CA GLY A 49 14.75 -2.89 11.19
C GLY A 49 13.50 -3.77 10.94
N GLU A 50 12.60 -3.37 10.04
CA GLU A 50 11.35 -4.10 9.76
C GLU A 50 11.06 -4.24 8.25
N THR A 51 10.09 -5.09 7.92
CA THR A 51 9.47 -5.15 6.60
C THR A 51 8.12 -4.44 6.66
N LEU A 52 7.89 -3.51 5.74
CA LEU A 52 6.65 -2.75 5.61
C LEU A 52 5.91 -3.18 4.34
N ALA A 53 4.69 -3.69 4.48
CA ALA A 53 3.78 -3.98 3.40
C ALA A 53 2.72 -2.88 3.28
N VAL A 54 2.52 -2.35 2.08
CA VAL A 54 1.61 -1.22 1.84
C VAL A 54 0.61 -1.53 0.74
N GLN A 55 -0.67 -1.33 1.05
CA GLN A 55 -1.73 -1.20 0.06
C GLN A 55 -2.06 0.28 -0.14
N THR A 56 -2.04 0.73 -1.38
CA THR A 56 -2.32 2.11 -1.77
C THR A 56 -3.72 2.23 -2.34
N THR A 57 -4.42 3.31 -2.01
CA THR A 57 -5.78 3.54 -2.49
C THR A 57 -6.18 5.01 -2.40
N SER A 58 -7.33 5.35 -2.96
CA SER A 58 -7.97 6.65 -2.73
C SER A 58 -8.52 6.72 -1.30
N GLY A 59 -8.57 7.91 -0.70
CA GLY A 59 -9.07 8.09 0.68
C GLY A 59 -10.47 7.53 0.93
N ALA A 60 -11.35 7.52 -0.08
CA ALA A 60 -12.70 6.95 0.02
C ALA A 60 -12.73 5.41 0.11
N ASN A 61 -11.68 4.73 -0.32
CA ASN A 61 -11.60 3.27 -0.42
C ASN A 61 -10.77 2.62 0.71
N VAL A 62 -10.31 3.42 1.69
CA VAL A 62 -9.49 2.92 2.81
C VAL A 62 -10.19 1.81 3.56
N SER A 63 -11.45 2.01 3.99
CA SER A 63 -12.19 1.00 4.76
C SER A 63 -12.37 -0.31 3.99
N ALA A 64 -12.60 -0.24 2.68
CA ALA A 64 -12.71 -1.43 1.83
C ALA A 64 -11.38 -2.19 1.73
N ARG A 65 -10.24 -1.49 1.70
CA ARG A 65 -8.90 -2.13 1.68
C ARG A 65 -8.50 -2.69 3.03
N VAL A 66 -8.82 -2.01 4.13
CA VAL A 66 -8.66 -2.55 5.49
C VAL A 66 -9.44 -3.85 5.64
N LYS A 67 -10.72 -3.87 5.24
CA LYS A 67 -11.53 -5.09 5.27
C LYS A 67 -10.94 -6.20 4.38
N LYS A 68 -10.54 -5.88 3.14
CA LYS A 68 -9.90 -6.85 2.23
C LYS A 68 -8.65 -7.51 2.84
N ILE A 69 -7.81 -6.73 3.55
CA ILE A 69 -6.62 -7.25 4.23
C ILE A 69 -7.03 -8.12 5.41
N ALA A 70 -8.00 -7.68 6.22
CA ALA A 70 -8.49 -8.43 7.37
C ALA A 70 -9.12 -9.78 6.98
N ASP A 71 -9.78 -9.84 5.83
CA ASP A 71 -10.44 -11.05 5.30
C ASP A 71 -9.48 -11.97 4.51
N SER A 72 -8.19 -11.62 4.39
CA SER A 72 -7.22 -12.39 3.61
C SER A 72 -6.71 -13.62 4.35
N GLU A 73 -6.62 -14.76 3.67
CA GLU A 73 -6.04 -15.99 4.21
C GLU A 73 -4.55 -15.85 4.60
N TYR A 74 -3.85 -14.87 4.02
CA TYR A 74 -2.41 -14.68 4.25
C TYR A 74 -2.10 -13.78 5.47
N ILE A 75 -3.06 -12.99 5.96
CA ILE A 75 -2.77 -11.93 6.93
C ILE A 75 -2.22 -12.48 8.24
N ASP A 76 -2.70 -13.64 8.69
CA ASP A 76 -2.22 -14.28 9.91
C ASP A 76 -0.75 -14.70 9.81
N ALA A 77 -0.33 -15.24 8.65
CA ALA A 77 1.06 -15.60 8.41
C ALA A 77 1.97 -14.36 8.34
N ILE A 78 1.49 -13.28 7.70
CA ILE A 78 2.20 -12.01 7.59
C ILE A 78 2.43 -11.39 8.98
N ARG A 79 1.39 -11.35 9.82
CA ARG A 79 1.48 -10.85 11.21
C ARG A 79 2.45 -11.67 12.06
N LYS A 80 2.35 -13.00 12.00
CA LYS A 80 3.29 -13.90 12.69
C LYS A 80 4.75 -13.73 12.22
N SER A 81 4.94 -13.28 10.99
CA SER A 81 6.25 -12.97 10.42
C SER A 81 6.79 -11.59 10.83
N GLY A 82 6.05 -10.83 11.64
CA GLY A 82 6.49 -9.53 12.17
C GLY A 82 6.49 -8.41 11.14
N TRP A 83 5.71 -8.53 10.05
CA TRP A 83 5.61 -7.47 9.06
C TRP A 83 4.70 -6.37 9.56
N ARG A 84 5.11 -5.12 9.35
CA ARG A 84 4.23 -3.97 9.50
C ARG A 84 3.35 -3.84 8.28
N VAL A 85 2.06 -3.56 8.49
CA VAL A 85 1.08 -3.50 7.39
C VAL A 85 0.33 -2.18 7.43
N GLU A 86 0.36 -1.45 6.32
CA GLU A 86 -0.26 -0.13 6.22
C GLU A 86 -1.18 0.00 5.00
N VAL A 87 -2.30 0.69 5.19
CA VAL A 87 -3.14 1.18 4.09
C VAL A 87 -2.91 2.67 3.91
N HIS A 88 -2.43 3.05 2.73
CA HIS A 88 -2.19 4.44 2.33
C HIS A 88 -3.39 4.99 1.53
N GLY A 89 -4.21 5.81 2.17
CA GLY A 89 -5.34 6.50 1.56
C GLY A 89 -5.00 7.92 1.13
N TRP A 90 -4.96 8.18 -0.18
CA TRP A 90 -4.71 9.51 -0.74
C TRP A 90 -5.99 10.22 -1.15
N ARG A 91 -6.18 11.46 -0.71
CA ARG A 91 -7.27 12.33 -1.18
C ARG A 91 -6.80 13.77 -1.35
N LYS A 92 -7.58 14.57 -2.04
CA LYS A 92 -7.41 16.04 -2.04
C LYS A 92 -8.19 16.64 -0.89
N SER A 93 -7.58 17.59 -0.18
CA SER A 93 -8.27 18.41 0.82
C SER A 93 -9.16 19.45 0.14
N SER A 94 -9.95 20.18 0.93
CA SER A 94 -10.74 21.33 0.47
C SER A 94 -9.88 22.42 -0.21
N ARG A 95 -8.58 22.48 0.11
CA ARG A 95 -7.60 23.39 -0.52
C ARG A 95 -6.91 22.77 -1.74
N ASN A 96 -7.46 21.70 -2.33
CA ASN A 96 -6.90 20.99 -3.49
C ASN A 96 -5.46 20.47 -3.30
N ARG A 97 -5.03 20.26 -2.05
CA ARG A 97 -3.73 19.68 -1.70
C ARG A 97 -3.88 18.18 -1.43
N TRP A 98 -2.93 17.38 -1.90
CA TRP A 98 -2.93 15.95 -1.58
C TRP A 98 -2.57 15.73 -0.12
N VAL A 99 -3.36 14.90 0.56
CA VAL A 99 -3.15 14.49 1.93
C VAL A 99 -3.18 12.97 2.01
N LEU A 100 -2.32 12.42 2.86
CA LEU A 100 -2.20 10.99 3.13
C LEU A 100 -2.89 10.67 4.46
N ARG A 101 -3.70 9.61 4.46
CA ARG A 101 -4.14 8.89 5.66
C ARG A 101 -3.43 7.55 5.67
N ILE A 102 -2.68 7.28 6.74
CA ILE A 102 -2.12 5.94 7.02
C ILE A 102 -3.05 5.26 8.02
N VAL A 103 -3.39 4.00 7.76
CA VAL A 103 -4.04 3.11 8.73
C VAL A 103 -3.12 1.92 8.91
N ASP A 104 -2.61 1.75 10.12
CA ASP A 104 -1.88 0.54 10.52
C ASP A 104 -2.89 -0.60 10.75
N VAL A 105 -2.61 -1.76 10.18
CA VAL A 105 -3.42 -2.97 10.28
C VAL A 105 -2.58 -4.21 10.61
N SER A 106 -1.35 -4.01 11.10
CA SER A 106 -0.52 -5.09 11.65
C SER A 106 -1.21 -5.81 12.82
#